data_AF-A0A1F2RGF8-F1
#
_entry.id   AF-A0A1F2RGF8-F1
#
_cell.length_a   1.000
_cell.length_b   1.000
_cell.length_c   1.000
_cell.angle_alpha   90.00
_cell.angle_beta   90.00
_cell.angle_gamma   90.00
#
_symmetry.space_group_name_H-M   'P 1'
#
loop_
_entity.id
_entity.type
_entity.pdbx_description
1 polymer ?
#
loop_
_entity_poly.entity_id
_entity_poly.type
_entity_poly.pdbx_seq_one_letter_code
_entity_poly.pdbx_strand_id
1 'polypeptide(L)'
;MPDLSAASRRFKDLRVVFDSNLIRQALGYEGTATRTLMCETVDVLKASGVQRLVFDKTAHEIQRILAMYEARLATAQGRNSLEPRPMTRHFLTQRYSPSDVREMSALLEREIIAAGFQIMRAPSHVREYTAGEPALAARLAGRDKKDELAHRVVHDVDCVAGILTLRKGHRSASLDDARAVFATASPLVIRNTRLWWEEDEHETGIEPVVHIRALTNLAWLKKPSLCSDFKVRELVALCTAALRPEQATWDRFLRHLDSLEKSKKLSTNERVAVLVSAMSDRLLREAEFADDDPSDIDAVTLDEIVDRVTASYATNATERVQAIKGEYEVKLAELEAQKLAATERADAAEGTAAKEARRRALVIEGRARTWARRMAQSVRWIVIIFLVAGALALITGHPFHSGWVGIVIGLAVAVFVTLELVGILRHVSEWGALMEARLTRRFRDWLGDGAQVGQGTPRAQR
;
A
#
# COMPACT_ATOMS: atom_id res chain seq x y z
N MET A 1 -40.41 23.49 21.49
CA MET A 1 -38.95 23.59 21.67
C MET A 1 -38.52 22.57 22.71
N PRO A 2 -37.39 21.86 22.54
CA PRO A 2 -36.88 20.98 23.58
C PRO A 2 -36.52 21.82 24.82
N ASP A 3 -36.89 21.36 25.99
CA ASP A 3 -36.62 22.03 27.25
C ASP A 3 -35.11 22.06 27.53
N LEU A 4 -34.51 23.26 27.43
CA LEU A 4 -33.08 23.49 27.69
C LEU A 4 -32.69 23.14 29.14
N SER A 5 -33.64 23.03 30.07
CA SER A 5 -33.38 22.54 31.42
C SER A 5 -32.86 21.09 31.43
N ALA A 6 -33.22 20.29 30.42
CA ALA A 6 -32.76 18.91 30.26
C ALA A 6 -31.28 18.78 29.88
N ALA A 7 -30.66 19.85 29.36
CA ALA A 7 -29.23 19.88 29.03
C ALA A 7 -28.32 19.85 30.28
N SER A 8 -28.83 20.29 31.43
CA SER A 8 -28.11 20.27 32.71
C SER A 8 -28.07 18.90 33.39
N ARG A 9 -29.00 18.00 33.03
CA ARG A 9 -29.16 16.68 33.64
C ARG A 9 -28.23 15.66 32.99
N ARG A 10 -27.69 14.71 33.76
CA ARG A 10 -26.90 13.58 33.23
C ARG A 10 -27.81 12.37 33.00
N PHE A 11 -27.45 11.50 32.05
CA PHE A 11 -28.09 10.19 31.95
C PHE A 11 -27.81 9.39 33.22
N LYS A 12 -28.84 8.82 33.84
CA LYS A 12 -28.70 7.96 35.03
C LYS A 12 -28.57 6.51 34.58
N ASP A 13 -27.34 6.08 34.32
CA ASP A 13 -27.02 4.70 33.93
C ASP A 13 -27.85 4.17 32.75
N LEU A 14 -28.02 5.01 31.72
CA LEU A 14 -28.77 4.64 30.53
C LEU A 14 -28.01 3.57 29.74
N ARG A 15 -28.67 2.43 29.55
CA ARG A 15 -28.24 1.35 28.65
C ARG A 15 -28.86 1.55 27.27
N VAL A 16 -28.04 1.53 26.24
CA VAL A 16 -28.48 1.67 24.85
C VAL A 16 -28.05 0.43 24.11
N VAL A 17 -29.04 -0.34 23.65
CA VAL A 17 -28.82 -1.49 22.79
C VAL A 17 -28.89 -1.01 21.35
N PHE A 18 -27.86 -1.30 20.56
CA PHE A 18 -27.75 -0.82 19.18
C PHE A 18 -28.27 -1.86 18.20
N ASP A 19 -29.05 -1.39 17.23
CA ASP A 19 -29.54 -2.17 16.09
C ASP A 19 -28.39 -2.63 15.16
N SER A 20 -28.62 -3.74 14.45
CA SER A 20 -27.72 -4.36 13.49
C SER A 20 -27.21 -3.39 12.44
N ASN A 21 -28.05 -2.47 11.96
CA ASN A 21 -27.60 -1.46 10.99
C ASN A 21 -26.56 -0.49 11.57
N LEU A 22 -26.74 -0.03 12.80
CA LEU A 22 -25.80 0.88 13.46
C LEU A 22 -24.46 0.20 13.73
N ILE A 23 -24.50 -1.09 14.10
CA ILE A 23 -23.27 -1.87 14.31
C ILE A 23 -22.53 -2.07 12.99
N ARG A 24 -23.20 -2.47 11.91
CA ARG A 24 -22.56 -2.58 10.57
C ARG A 24 -21.93 -1.25 10.13
N GLN A 25 -22.55 -0.12 10.46
CA GLN A 25 -21.99 1.21 10.20
C GLN A 25 -20.73 1.47 11.05
N ALA A 26 -20.74 1.17 12.34
CA ALA A 26 -19.59 1.34 13.23
C ALA A 26 -18.39 0.48 12.84
N LEU A 27 -18.64 -0.72 12.30
CA LEU A 27 -17.59 -1.61 11.78
C LEU A 27 -17.09 -1.18 10.39
N GLY A 28 -17.81 -0.28 9.71
CA GLY A 28 -17.43 0.26 8.41
C GLY A 28 -17.86 -0.58 7.21
N TYR A 29 -18.81 -1.49 7.39
CA TYR A 29 -19.31 -2.34 6.30
C TYR A 29 -20.09 -1.52 5.26
N GLU A 30 -20.48 -0.29 5.60
CA GLU A 30 -21.17 0.68 4.73
C GLU A 30 -20.27 1.84 4.28
N GLY A 31 -18.95 1.66 4.38
CA GLY A 31 -17.95 2.64 3.95
C GLY A 31 -17.34 3.50 5.07
N THR A 32 -16.24 4.16 4.73
CA THR A 32 -15.38 4.90 5.68
C THR A 32 -16.05 6.13 6.26
N ALA A 33 -16.78 6.92 5.45
CA ALA A 33 -17.48 8.12 5.93
C ALA A 33 -18.54 7.76 6.98
N THR A 34 -19.33 6.70 6.72
CA THR A 34 -20.35 6.19 7.63
C THR A 34 -19.71 5.64 8.92
N ARG A 35 -18.59 4.93 8.80
CA ARG A 35 -17.80 4.47 9.94
C ARG A 35 -17.37 5.61 10.83
N THR A 36 -16.73 6.63 10.25
CA THR A 36 -16.25 7.80 11.00
C THR A 36 -17.39 8.45 11.77
N LEU A 37 -18.51 8.74 11.12
CA LEU A 37 -19.66 9.36 11.78
C LEU A 37 -20.23 8.49 12.92
N MET A 38 -20.29 7.17 12.73
CA MET A 38 -20.82 6.28 13.75
C MET A 38 -19.84 6.11 14.93
N CYS A 39 -18.53 6.04 14.68
CA CYS A 39 -17.52 6.05 15.73
C CYS A 39 -17.62 7.34 16.58
N GLU A 40 -17.77 8.50 15.95
CA GLU A 40 -17.97 9.75 16.69
C GLU A 40 -19.29 9.76 17.46
N THR A 41 -20.34 9.20 16.89
CA THR A 41 -21.62 9.00 17.60
C THR A 41 -21.41 8.16 18.87
N VAL A 42 -20.69 7.05 18.76
CA VAL A 42 -20.34 6.18 19.88
C VAL A 42 -19.50 6.93 20.92
N ASP A 43 -18.55 7.75 20.50
CA ASP A 43 -17.72 8.55 21.40
C ASP A 43 -18.51 9.62 22.16
N VAL A 44 -19.44 10.32 21.50
CA VAL A 44 -20.36 11.28 22.14
C VAL A 44 -21.21 10.59 23.21
N LEU A 45 -21.75 9.40 22.90
CA LEU A 45 -22.55 8.63 23.85
C LEU A 45 -21.69 8.10 25.01
N LYS A 46 -20.49 7.61 24.71
CA LYS A 46 -19.52 7.14 25.70
C LYS A 46 -19.14 8.23 26.68
N ALA A 47 -18.79 9.40 26.18
CA ALA A 47 -18.41 10.52 27.03
C ALA A 47 -19.59 11.09 27.83
N SER A 48 -20.83 10.82 27.40
CA SER A 48 -22.05 11.13 28.14
C SER A 48 -22.42 10.09 29.21
N GLY A 49 -21.61 9.03 29.38
CA GLY A 49 -21.83 8.00 30.39
C GLY A 49 -22.82 6.91 29.99
N VAL A 50 -23.21 6.86 28.71
CA VAL A 50 -24.13 5.84 28.20
C VAL A 50 -23.41 4.49 28.07
N GLN A 51 -24.05 3.42 28.56
CA GLN A 51 -23.60 2.06 28.33
C GLN A 51 -24.06 1.62 26.92
N ARG A 52 -23.11 1.23 26.09
CA ARG A 52 -23.33 0.90 24.68
C ARG A 52 -23.30 -0.61 24.53
N LEU A 53 -24.47 -1.20 24.32
CA LEU A 53 -24.69 -2.64 24.35
C LEU A 53 -25.06 -3.15 22.95
N VAL A 54 -24.73 -4.39 22.68
CA VAL A 54 -25.20 -5.15 21.52
C VAL A 54 -25.72 -6.47 22.04
N PHE A 55 -26.93 -6.87 21.66
CA PHE A 55 -27.39 -8.19 22.02
C PHE A 55 -26.66 -9.25 21.18
N ASP A 56 -26.37 -10.40 21.79
CA ASP A 56 -25.84 -11.58 21.10
C ASP A 56 -26.66 -11.94 19.86
N LYS A 57 -27.99 -11.84 19.91
CA LYS A 57 -28.87 -12.06 18.75
C LYS A 57 -28.65 -11.06 17.60
N THR A 58 -28.27 -9.83 17.90
CA THR A 58 -27.92 -8.80 16.91
C THR A 58 -26.59 -9.16 16.25
N ALA A 59 -25.60 -9.67 17.00
CA ALA A 59 -24.37 -10.18 16.41
C ALA A 59 -24.64 -11.37 15.48
N HIS A 60 -25.48 -12.32 15.89
CA HIS A 60 -25.91 -13.44 15.03
C HIS A 60 -26.66 -12.96 13.78
N GLU A 61 -27.48 -11.91 13.88
CA GLU A 61 -28.13 -11.32 12.71
C GLU A 61 -27.10 -10.77 11.71
N ILE A 62 -26.09 -10.05 12.19
CA ILE A 62 -25.02 -9.54 11.33
C ILE A 62 -24.26 -10.69 10.68
N GLN A 63 -23.98 -11.80 11.40
CA GLN A 63 -23.38 -13.00 10.81
C GLN A 63 -24.24 -13.61 9.70
N ARG A 64 -25.56 -13.68 9.88
CA ARG A 64 -26.48 -14.14 8.82
C ARG A 64 -26.43 -13.24 7.59
N ILE A 65 -26.38 -11.93 7.79
CA ILE A 65 -26.21 -10.96 6.69
C ILE A 65 -24.89 -11.19 5.97
N LEU A 66 -23.78 -11.35 6.70
CA LEU A 66 -22.47 -11.62 6.12
C LEU A 66 -22.46 -12.95 5.34
N ALA A 67 -23.05 -14.01 5.88
CA ALA A 67 -23.17 -15.30 5.19
C ALA A 67 -23.95 -15.18 3.86
N MET A 68 -25.01 -14.36 3.84
CA MET A 68 -25.74 -14.05 2.60
C MET A 68 -24.83 -13.34 1.58
N TYR A 69 -24.03 -12.35 2.01
CA TYR A 69 -23.08 -11.68 1.12
C TYR A 69 -21.98 -12.61 0.64
N GLU A 70 -21.40 -13.45 1.51
CA GLU A 70 -20.39 -14.45 1.16
C GLU A 70 -20.88 -15.34 0.02
N ALA A 71 -22.08 -15.91 0.16
CA ALA A 71 -22.69 -16.78 -0.85
C ALA A 71 -22.97 -16.04 -2.17
N ARG A 72 -23.48 -14.80 -2.10
CA ARG A 72 -23.83 -14.02 -3.30
C ARG A 72 -22.60 -13.48 -4.03
N LEU A 73 -21.56 -13.06 -3.31
CA LEU A 73 -20.31 -12.56 -3.91
C LEU A 73 -19.53 -13.67 -4.62
N ALA A 74 -19.72 -14.93 -4.24
CA ALA A 74 -19.04 -16.08 -4.85
C ALA A 74 -19.40 -16.33 -6.32
N THR A 75 -20.52 -15.79 -6.82
CA THR A 75 -20.99 -16.02 -8.19
C THR A 75 -21.30 -14.71 -8.91
N ALA A 76 -21.23 -14.70 -10.25
CA ALA A 76 -21.63 -13.52 -11.04
C ALA A 76 -23.14 -13.25 -10.91
N GLN A 77 -23.97 -14.30 -10.99
CA GLN A 77 -25.41 -14.20 -10.80
C GLN A 77 -25.80 -13.73 -9.40
N GLY A 78 -25.11 -14.24 -8.36
CA GLY A 78 -25.31 -13.80 -6.97
C GLY A 78 -25.00 -12.32 -6.78
N ARG A 79 -23.88 -11.82 -7.32
CA ARG A 79 -23.54 -10.39 -7.33
C ARG A 79 -24.63 -9.54 -7.98
N ASN A 80 -25.21 -10.01 -9.07
CA ASN A 80 -26.28 -9.32 -9.79
C ASN A 80 -27.61 -9.29 -9.02
N SER A 81 -27.83 -10.23 -8.09
CA SER A 81 -29.02 -10.27 -7.23
C SER A 81 -28.91 -9.42 -5.96
N LEU A 82 -27.74 -8.83 -5.69
CA LEU A 82 -27.57 -7.98 -4.51
C LEU A 82 -28.24 -6.63 -4.74
N GLU A 83 -29.21 -6.32 -3.88
CA GLU A 83 -29.76 -4.97 -3.83
C GLU A 83 -28.66 -3.98 -3.49
N PRO A 84 -28.56 -2.83 -4.18
CA PRO A 84 -27.47 -1.87 -4.06
C PRO A 84 -27.63 -0.96 -2.83
N ARG A 85 -27.78 -1.59 -1.67
CA ARG A 85 -27.71 -0.95 -0.36
C ARG A 85 -26.29 -0.45 -0.09
N PRO A 86 -26.08 0.48 0.86
CA PRO A 86 -24.75 1.02 1.16
C PRO A 86 -23.66 -0.04 1.36
N MET A 87 -23.99 -1.15 2.02
CA MET A 87 -23.10 -2.29 2.21
C MET A 87 -22.73 -3.00 0.90
N THR A 88 -23.73 -3.33 0.07
CA THR A 88 -23.50 -3.91 -1.27
C THR A 88 -22.57 -3.04 -2.09
N ARG A 89 -22.85 -1.74 -2.16
CA ARG A 89 -22.04 -0.80 -2.93
C ARG A 89 -20.61 -0.77 -2.41
N HIS A 90 -20.43 -0.70 -1.10
CA HIS A 90 -19.09 -0.73 -0.49
C HIS A 90 -18.34 -2.01 -0.87
N PHE A 91 -18.97 -3.17 -0.71
CA PHE A 91 -18.37 -4.47 -1.00
C PHE A 91 -17.99 -4.62 -2.47
N LEU A 92 -18.87 -4.21 -3.39
CA LEU A 92 -18.58 -4.26 -4.82
C LEU A 92 -17.50 -3.25 -5.25
N THR A 93 -17.53 -2.03 -4.70
CA THR A 93 -16.52 -0.98 -4.99
C THR A 93 -15.13 -1.43 -4.58
N GLN A 94 -15.02 -1.96 -3.36
CA GLN A 94 -13.76 -2.40 -2.78
C GLN A 94 -13.37 -3.82 -3.20
N ARG A 95 -14.21 -4.47 -4.04
CA ARG A 95 -13.99 -5.82 -4.58
C ARG A 95 -13.76 -6.88 -3.50
N TYR A 96 -14.55 -6.83 -2.43
CA TYR A 96 -14.54 -7.86 -1.39
C TYR A 96 -14.78 -9.24 -1.99
N SER A 97 -13.91 -10.18 -1.65
CA SER A 97 -14.05 -11.60 -1.96
C SER A 97 -14.88 -12.32 -0.89
N PRO A 98 -15.41 -13.53 -1.19
CA PRO A 98 -16.07 -14.36 -0.18
C PRO A 98 -15.17 -14.67 1.02
N SER A 99 -13.86 -14.82 0.80
CA SER A 99 -12.88 -15.07 1.88
C SER A 99 -12.78 -13.87 2.83
N ASP A 100 -12.77 -12.65 2.30
CA ASP A 100 -12.75 -11.43 3.13
C ASP A 100 -14.00 -11.36 4.01
N VAL A 101 -15.17 -11.66 3.46
CA VAL A 101 -16.45 -11.65 4.19
C VAL A 101 -16.48 -12.74 5.27
N ARG A 102 -15.89 -13.90 5.00
CA ARG A 102 -15.76 -14.98 5.97
C ARG A 102 -14.85 -14.58 7.14
N GLU A 103 -13.75 -13.91 6.85
CA GLU A 103 -12.87 -13.34 7.88
C GLU A 103 -13.62 -12.31 8.74
N MET A 104 -14.36 -11.38 8.11
CA MET A 104 -15.20 -10.41 8.84
C MET A 104 -16.21 -11.10 9.77
N SER A 105 -16.84 -12.19 9.31
CA SER A 105 -17.77 -12.98 10.13
C SER A 105 -17.08 -13.63 11.33
N ALA A 106 -15.90 -14.21 11.12
CA ALA A 106 -15.10 -14.85 12.16
C ALA A 106 -14.58 -13.86 13.22
N LEU A 107 -14.32 -12.62 12.81
CA LEU A 107 -13.78 -11.56 13.67
C LEU A 107 -14.85 -10.68 14.30
N LEU A 108 -16.12 -10.86 13.94
CA LEU A 108 -17.22 -9.93 14.23
C LEU A 108 -17.29 -9.52 15.70
N GLU A 109 -17.33 -10.48 16.63
CA GLU A 109 -17.47 -10.16 18.07
C GLU A 109 -16.29 -9.35 18.60
N ARG A 110 -15.07 -9.70 18.15
CA ARG A 110 -13.85 -8.97 18.50
C ARG A 110 -13.91 -7.54 17.99
N GLU A 111 -14.38 -7.33 16.77
CA GLU A 111 -14.50 -6.01 16.16
C GLU A 111 -15.61 -5.17 16.81
N ILE A 112 -16.74 -5.77 17.20
CA ILE A 112 -17.79 -5.10 17.99
C ILE A 112 -17.21 -4.57 19.31
N ILE A 113 -16.44 -5.39 20.02
CA ILE A 113 -15.80 -4.98 21.28
C ILE A 113 -14.77 -3.87 21.03
N ALA A 114 -13.94 -4.01 20.00
CA ALA A 114 -12.93 -3.02 19.63
C ALA A 114 -13.56 -1.67 19.22
N ALA A 115 -14.74 -1.68 18.61
CA ALA A 115 -15.52 -0.48 18.28
C ALA A 115 -16.16 0.20 19.50
N GLY A 116 -15.98 -0.35 20.71
CA GLY A 116 -16.38 0.28 21.96
C GLY A 116 -17.75 -0.14 22.50
N PHE A 117 -18.33 -1.22 21.97
CA PHE A 117 -19.57 -1.83 22.43
C PHE A 117 -19.30 -2.98 23.41
N GLN A 118 -20.31 -3.32 24.21
CA GLN A 118 -20.32 -4.52 25.05
C GLN A 118 -21.37 -5.49 24.51
N ILE A 119 -20.96 -6.74 24.29
CA ILE A 119 -21.90 -7.80 23.90
C ILE A 119 -22.57 -8.33 25.16
N MET A 120 -23.90 -8.37 25.14
CA MET A 120 -24.74 -8.84 26.23
C MET A 120 -25.66 -9.94 25.72
N ARG A 121 -25.80 -11.02 26.47
CA ARG A 121 -26.84 -12.02 26.21
C ARG A 121 -28.20 -11.36 26.35
N ALA A 122 -29.05 -11.46 25.32
CA ALA A 122 -30.38 -10.90 25.40
C ALA A 122 -31.16 -11.48 26.60
N PRO A 123 -31.86 -10.65 27.38
CA PRO A 123 -32.68 -11.14 28.48
C PRO A 123 -33.75 -12.12 27.99
N SER A 124 -34.05 -13.12 28.81
CA SER A 124 -35.19 -14.01 28.57
C SER A 124 -36.50 -13.21 28.59
N HIS A 125 -37.45 -13.62 27.76
CA HIS A 125 -38.77 -13.00 27.67
C HIS A 125 -39.52 -13.22 29.00
N VAL A 126 -39.90 -12.14 29.66
CA VAL A 126 -40.68 -12.18 30.90
C VAL A 126 -42.10 -11.77 30.56
N ARG A 127 -43.02 -12.73 30.63
CA ARG A 127 -44.44 -12.55 30.24
C ARG A 127 -45.10 -11.32 30.87
N GLU A 128 -44.72 -10.95 32.09
CA GLU A 128 -45.21 -9.74 32.77
C GLU A 128 -44.92 -8.44 32.00
N TYR A 129 -43.79 -8.37 31.29
CA TYR A 129 -43.35 -7.17 30.58
C TYR A 129 -43.50 -7.25 29.06
N THR A 130 -43.78 -8.45 28.52
CA THR A 130 -43.70 -8.69 27.08
C THR A 130 -44.95 -9.34 26.48
N ALA A 131 -46.09 -9.22 27.16
CA ALA A 131 -47.36 -9.76 26.68
C ALA A 131 -47.81 -9.18 25.32
N GLY A 132 -47.38 -7.96 24.97
CA GLY A 132 -47.69 -7.25 23.73
C GLY A 132 -46.89 -7.66 22.48
N GLU A 133 -45.93 -8.57 22.60
CA GLU A 133 -45.07 -8.98 21.48
C GLU A 133 -45.83 -9.37 20.19
N PRO A 134 -46.96 -10.12 20.25
CA PRO A 134 -47.70 -10.47 19.03
C PRO A 134 -48.28 -9.26 18.30
N ALA A 135 -48.76 -8.25 19.02
CA ALA A 135 -49.29 -7.02 18.43
C ALA A 135 -48.16 -6.20 17.78
N LEU A 136 -47.02 -6.10 18.46
CA LEU A 136 -45.83 -5.45 17.90
C LEU A 136 -45.34 -6.16 16.63
N ALA A 137 -45.30 -7.49 16.64
CA ALA A 137 -44.89 -8.29 15.48
C ALA A 137 -45.80 -8.03 14.27
N ALA A 138 -47.12 -8.01 14.48
CA ALA A 138 -48.10 -7.69 13.44
C ALA A 138 -47.89 -6.28 12.86
N ARG A 139 -47.63 -5.27 13.71
CA ARG A 139 -47.33 -3.91 13.23
C ARG A 139 -46.03 -3.83 12.44
N LEU A 140 -45.00 -4.55 12.87
CA LEU A 140 -43.69 -4.55 12.22
C LEU A 140 -43.69 -5.30 10.88
N ALA A 141 -44.51 -6.36 10.75
CA ALA A 141 -44.73 -7.09 9.50
C ALA A 141 -45.54 -6.28 8.47
N GLY A 142 -46.36 -5.33 8.93
CA GLY A 142 -47.14 -4.46 8.05
C GLY A 142 -48.31 -5.20 7.39
N ARG A 143 -48.46 -5.06 6.06
CA ARG A 143 -49.63 -5.63 5.33
C ARG A 143 -49.49 -7.11 4.99
N ASP A 144 -48.28 -7.69 5.04
CA ASP A 144 -48.06 -9.10 4.75
C ASP A 144 -47.81 -9.87 6.06
N LYS A 145 -48.76 -10.72 6.44
CA LYS A 145 -48.64 -11.56 7.65
C LYS A 145 -47.47 -12.55 7.57
N LYS A 146 -46.97 -12.87 6.37
CA LYS A 146 -45.79 -13.74 6.23
C LYS A 146 -44.52 -13.09 6.76
N ASP A 147 -44.48 -11.75 6.84
CA ASP A 147 -43.35 -11.02 7.38
C ASP A 147 -43.27 -11.11 8.92
N GLU A 148 -44.32 -11.53 9.64
CA GLU A 148 -44.28 -11.69 11.10
C GLU A 148 -43.21 -12.70 11.54
N LEU A 149 -42.99 -13.74 10.72
CA LEU A 149 -41.96 -14.77 10.93
C LEU A 149 -40.63 -14.43 10.26
N ALA A 150 -40.52 -13.29 9.58
CA ALA A 150 -39.28 -12.87 8.97
C ALA A 150 -38.23 -12.60 10.06
N HIS A 151 -36.99 -13.05 9.82
CA HIS A 151 -35.90 -12.90 10.78
C HIS A 151 -35.69 -11.45 11.28
N ARG A 152 -35.99 -10.46 10.43
CA ARG A 152 -35.93 -9.03 10.81
C ARG A 152 -36.98 -8.67 11.86
N VAL A 153 -38.24 -9.05 11.63
CA VAL A 153 -39.34 -8.75 12.55
C VAL A 153 -39.13 -9.45 13.89
N VAL A 154 -38.78 -10.74 13.85
CA VAL A 154 -38.46 -11.50 15.06
C VAL A 154 -37.33 -10.83 15.84
N HIS A 155 -36.24 -10.43 15.17
CA HIS A 155 -35.13 -9.73 15.82
C HIS A 155 -35.56 -8.41 16.48
N ASP A 156 -36.33 -7.59 15.78
CA ASP A 156 -36.77 -6.27 16.28
C ASP A 156 -37.69 -6.44 17.51
N VAL A 157 -38.66 -7.36 17.44
CA VAL A 157 -39.56 -7.70 18.57
C VAL A 157 -38.76 -8.19 19.76
N ASP A 158 -37.83 -9.11 19.52
CA ASP A 158 -36.94 -9.67 20.52
C ASP A 158 -36.06 -8.62 21.22
N CYS A 159 -35.58 -7.63 20.47
CA CYS A 159 -34.81 -6.53 21.03
C CYS A 159 -35.68 -5.64 21.91
N VAL A 160 -36.89 -5.30 21.45
CA VAL A 160 -37.86 -4.54 22.24
C VAL A 160 -38.24 -5.28 23.53
N ALA A 161 -38.56 -6.57 23.44
CA ALA A 161 -38.83 -7.43 24.59
C ALA A 161 -37.67 -7.45 25.60
N GLY A 162 -36.43 -7.53 25.09
CA GLY A 162 -35.21 -7.40 25.89
C GLY A 162 -35.15 -6.06 26.63
N ILE A 163 -35.44 -4.94 25.95
CA ILE A 163 -35.48 -3.61 26.58
C ILE A 163 -36.54 -3.54 27.68
N LEU A 164 -37.77 -4.00 27.42
CA LEU A 164 -38.85 -3.99 28.41
C LEU A 164 -38.48 -4.81 29.65
N THR A 165 -37.82 -5.95 29.44
CA THR A 165 -37.29 -6.79 30.53
C THR A 165 -36.18 -6.08 31.30
N LEU A 166 -35.27 -5.38 30.63
CA LEU A 166 -34.23 -4.58 31.29
C LEU A 166 -34.80 -3.39 32.07
N ARG A 167 -35.94 -2.84 31.64
CA ARG A 167 -36.67 -1.80 32.37
C ARG A 167 -37.39 -2.34 33.60
N LYS A 168 -37.81 -3.61 33.60
CA LYS A 168 -38.60 -4.27 34.66
C LYS A 168 -39.89 -3.50 34.97
N GLY A 169 -40.66 -3.18 33.93
CA GLY A 169 -41.88 -2.39 34.04
C GLY A 169 -41.68 -0.91 34.39
N HIS A 170 -40.43 -0.42 34.49
CA HIS A 170 -40.15 1.00 34.77
C HIS A 170 -40.59 1.88 33.60
N ARG A 171 -41.50 2.81 33.88
CA ARG A 171 -41.99 3.83 32.94
C ARG A 171 -41.30 5.15 33.26
N SER A 172 -40.80 5.83 32.24
CA SER A 172 -40.11 7.11 32.40
C SER A 172 -40.69 8.15 31.46
N ALA A 173 -40.83 9.38 31.94
CA ALA A 173 -41.18 10.54 31.12
C ALA A 173 -39.95 11.14 30.38
N SER A 174 -38.74 10.65 30.63
CA SER A 174 -37.51 11.16 30.01
C SER A 174 -36.45 10.08 29.76
N LEU A 175 -35.57 10.31 28.79
CA LEU A 175 -34.46 9.40 28.51
C LEU A 175 -33.44 9.32 29.64
N ASP A 176 -33.38 10.34 30.49
CA ASP A 176 -32.45 10.39 31.62
C ASP A 176 -32.72 9.29 32.66
N ASP A 177 -33.97 8.79 32.75
CA ASP A 177 -34.41 7.77 33.72
C ASP A 177 -35.00 6.51 33.04
N ALA A 178 -34.86 6.37 31.72
CA ALA A 178 -35.46 5.27 30.97
C ALA A 178 -34.81 3.89 31.23
N ARG A 179 -33.67 3.82 31.93
CA ARG A 179 -32.83 2.63 32.21
C ARG A 179 -32.26 1.89 31.00
N ALA A 180 -33.07 1.62 29.99
CA ALA A 180 -32.68 0.93 28.77
C ALA A 180 -33.50 1.43 27.55
N VAL A 181 -32.88 1.53 26.39
CA VAL A 181 -33.55 1.81 25.10
C VAL A 181 -32.88 1.02 23.97
N PHE A 182 -33.65 0.70 22.94
CA PHE A 182 -33.14 0.18 21.66
C PHE A 182 -32.95 1.33 20.69
N ALA A 183 -31.73 1.55 20.21
CA ALA A 183 -31.40 2.60 19.26
C ALA A 183 -31.37 2.03 17.84
N THR A 184 -32.15 2.65 16.94
CA THR A 184 -32.16 2.33 15.51
C THR A 184 -32.13 3.62 14.67
N ALA A 185 -31.84 3.47 13.38
CA ALA A 185 -32.07 4.51 12.38
C ALA A 185 -33.23 4.15 11.42
N SER A 186 -33.96 3.06 11.67
CA SER A 186 -35.08 2.61 10.85
C SER A 186 -36.36 3.40 11.17
N PRO A 187 -36.86 4.25 10.25
CA PRO A 187 -38.07 5.01 10.49
C PRO A 187 -39.31 4.12 10.66
N LEU A 188 -39.32 2.96 9.98
CA LEU A 188 -40.40 1.99 10.05
C LEU A 188 -40.49 1.38 11.46
N VAL A 189 -39.37 0.94 12.03
CA VAL A 189 -39.34 0.35 13.37
C VAL A 189 -39.76 1.40 14.42
N ILE A 190 -39.24 2.62 14.32
CA ILE A 190 -39.60 3.71 15.23
C ILE A 190 -41.10 4.02 15.15
N ARG A 191 -41.63 4.23 13.94
CA ARG A 191 -43.05 4.56 13.75
C ARG A 191 -43.97 3.45 14.24
N ASN A 192 -43.70 2.20 13.85
CA ASN A 192 -44.59 1.09 14.19
C ASN A 192 -44.51 0.74 15.67
N THR A 193 -43.33 0.83 16.30
CA THR A 193 -43.19 0.63 17.74
C THR A 193 -43.87 1.75 18.52
N ARG A 194 -43.76 3.00 18.06
CA ARG A 194 -44.46 4.12 18.67
C ARG A 194 -45.97 3.95 18.65
N LEU A 195 -46.53 3.60 17.50
CA LEU A 195 -47.97 3.37 17.38
C LEU A 195 -48.41 2.17 18.25
N TRP A 196 -47.63 1.08 18.29
CA TRP A 196 -47.89 -0.03 19.20
C TRP A 196 -47.88 0.41 20.68
N TRP A 197 -46.88 1.20 21.07
CA TRP A 197 -46.72 1.70 22.44
C TRP A 197 -47.88 2.61 22.86
N GLU A 198 -48.28 3.56 22.01
CA GLU A 198 -49.35 4.52 22.31
C GLU A 198 -50.75 3.90 22.18
N GLU A 199 -51.00 3.07 21.14
CA GLU A 199 -52.33 2.60 20.79
C GLU A 199 -52.67 1.21 21.32
N ASP A 200 -51.72 0.26 21.35
CA ASP A 200 -51.99 -1.12 21.76
C ASP A 200 -51.68 -1.35 23.24
N GLU A 201 -50.53 -0.84 23.71
CA GLU A 201 -50.15 -0.93 25.12
C GLU A 201 -50.75 0.20 25.98
N HIS A 202 -51.33 1.23 25.34
CA HIS A 202 -51.87 2.43 26.00
C HIS A 202 -50.88 3.11 26.96
N GLU A 203 -49.60 3.10 26.58
CA GLU A 203 -48.52 3.61 27.40
C GLU A 203 -48.32 5.11 27.24
N THR A 204 -48.01 5.78 28.36
CA THR A 204 -47.66 7.19 28.38
C THR A 204 -46.24 7.33 28.95
N GLY A 205 -45.27 7.65 28.09
CA GLY A 205 -43.86 7.73 28.47
C GLY A 205 -42.92 7.52 27.31
N ILE A 206 -41.62 7.47 27.60
CA ILE A 206 -40.58 7.23 26.61
C ILE A 206 -40.67 5.80 26.09
N GLU A 207 -40.88 5.69 24.79
CA GLU A 207 -40.92 4.44 24.03
C GLU A 207 -39.65 3.59 24.27
N PRO A 208 -39.75 2.25 24.13
CA PRO A 208 -38.59 1.36 24.25
C PRO A 208 -37.57 1.54 23.12
N VAL A 209 -37.99 2.12 21.99
CA VAL A 209 -37.16 2.35 20.80
C VAL A 209 -36.92 3.85 20.62
N VAL A 210 -35.70 4.23 20.25
CA VAL A 210 -35.34 5.62 19.97
C VAL A 210 -34.54 5.74 18.68
N HIS A 211 -34.70 6.88 18.01
CA HIS A 211 -33.83 7.21 16.90
C HIS A 211 -32.42 7.54 17.41
N ILE A 212 -31.38 6.93 16.82
CA ILE A 212 -29.98 7.17 17.22
C ILE A 212 -29.61 8.66 17.25
N ARG A 213 -29.96 9.40 16.20
CA ARG A 213 -29.78 10.86 16.13
C ARG A 213 -30.44 11.64 17.27
N ALA A 214 -31.64 11.26 17.70
CA ALA A 214 -32.31 11.93 18.82
C ALA A 214 -31.52 11.74 20.12
N LEU A 215 -31.04 10.51 20.36
CA LEU A 215 -30.19 10.18 21.49
C LEU A 215 -28.84 10.93 21.43
N THR A 216 -28.17 10.94 20.27
CA THR A 216 -26.88 11.62 20.09
C THR A 216 -27.00 13.13 20.17
N ASN A 217 -28.12 13.72 19.71
CA ASN A 217 -28.41 15.14 19.89
C ASN A 217 -28.54 15.51 21.37
N LEU A 218 -29.26 14.71 22.16
CA LEU A 218 -29.38 14.94 23.60
C LEU A 218 -28.04 14.78 24.32
N ALA A 219 -27.26 13.77 23.97
CA ALA A 219 -25.93 13.55 24.52
C ALA A 219 -24.98 14.72 24.19
N TRP A 220 -25.00 15.19 22.93
CA TRP A 220 -24.22 16.35 22.50
C TRP A 220 -24.66 17.64 23.20
N LEU A 221 -25.96 17.89 23.38
CA LEU A 221 -26.46 19.06 24.11
C LEU A 221 -26.02 19.08 25.58
N LYS A 222 -25.89 17.90 26.20
CA LYS A 222 -25.37 17.77 27.58
C LYS A 222 -23.86 18.03 27.66
N LYS A 223 -23.11 17.80 26.58
CA LYS A 223 -21.64 18.00 26.53
C LYS A 223 -21.15 18.46 25.13
N PRO A 224 -21.45 19.70 24.71
CA PRO A 224 -21.16 20.17 23.36
C PRO A 224 -19.67 20.34 23.07
N SER A 225 -18.87 20.59 24.10
CA SER A 225 -17.41 20.79 23.99
C SER A 225 -16.62 19.54 23.60
N LEU A 226 -17.24 18.36 23.62
CA LEU A 226 -16.53 17.09 23.38
C LEU A 226 -16.39 16.73 21.90
N CYS A 227 -17.16 17.34 21.01
CA CYS A 227 -17.04 17.12 19.57
C CYS A 227 -17.47 18.37 18.77
N SER A 228 -16.52 19.27 18.49
CA SER A 228 -16.79 20.53 17.76
C SER A 228 -17.33 20.29 16.35
N ASP A 229 -16.76 19.32 15.63
CA ASP A 229 -17.03 19.15 14.20
C ASP A 229 -18.04 18.03 13.91
N PHE A 230 -18.45 17.28 14.95
CA PHE A 230 -19.38 16.16 14.80
C PHE A 230 -20.70 16.60 14.19
N LYS A 231 -21.26 17.74 14.63
CA LYS A 231 -22.53 18.24 14.09
C LYS A 231 -22.43 18.70 12.64
N VAL A 232 -21.28 19.24 12.25
CA VAL A 232 -21.00 19.59 10.85
C VAL A 232 -20.96 18.32 10.00
N ARG A 233 -20.27 17.28 10.45
CA ARG A 233 -20.17 16.00 9.72
C ARG A 233 -21.49 15.23 9.69
N GLU A 234 -22.27 15.26 10.78
CA GLU A 234 -23.62 14.71 10.82
C GLU A 234 -24.52 15.43 9.79
N LEU A 235 -24.46 16.75 9.72
CA LEU A 235 -25.20 17.54 8.73
C LEU A 235 -24.79 17.20 7.29
N VAL A 236 -23.50 17.12 7.01
CA VAL A 236 -22.98 16.73 5.68
C VAL A 236 -23.48 15.34 5.29
N ALA A 237 -23.44 14.37 6.21
CA ALA A 237 -23.93 13.03 5.95
C ALA A 237 -25.45 13.01 5.66
N LEU A 238 -26.23 13.85 6.35
CA LEU A 238 -27.66 13.99 6.11
C LEU A 238 -27.96 14.61 4.75
N CYS A 239 -27.27 15.70 4.40
CA CYS A 239 -27.38 16.29 3.07
C CYS A 239 -27.00 15.28 1.99
N THR A 240 -25.94 14.51 2.21
CA THR A 240 -25.50 13.47 1.26
C THR A 240 -26.53 12.34 1.14
N ALA A 241 -27.15 11.92 2.25
CA ALA A 241 -28.23 10.94 2.23
C ALA A 241 -29.48 11.46 1.52
N ALA A 242 -29.82 12.75 1.69
CA ALA A 242 -30.94 13.39 1.00
C ALA A 242 -30.69 13.51 -0.52
N LEU A 243 -29.42 13.62 -0.94
CA LEU A 243 -29.03 13.64 -2.35
C LEU A 243 -29.06 12.26 -3.03
N ARG A 244 -29.34 11.17 -2.31
CA ARG A 244 -29.54 9.84 -2.92
C ARG A 244 -30.94 9.76 -3.51
N PRO A 245 -31.15 9.07 -4.64
CA PRO A 245 -32.47 8.95 -5.25
C PRO A 245 -33.43 8.17 -4.34
N GLU A 246 -34.72 8.37 -4.54
CA GLU A 246 -35.77 7.64 -3.86
C GLU A 246 -35.79 6.16 -4.26
N GLN A 247 -36.30 5.31 -3.38
CA GLN A 247 -36.34 3.87 -3.59
C GLN A 247 -37.12 3.49 -4.86
N ALA A 248 -38.22 4.20 -5.15
CA ALA A 248 -39.05 3.94 -6.33
C ALA A 248 -38.29 4.18 -7.65
N THR A 249 -37.65 5.35 -7.78
CA THR A 249 -36.79 5.70 -8.93
C THR A 249 -35.65 4.72 -9.07
N TRP A 250 -35.04 4.37 -7.94
CA TRP A 250 -33.91 3.45 -7.92
C TRP A 250 -34.31 2.03 -8.37
N ASP A 251 -35.44 1.51 -7.90
CA ASP A 251 -35.96 0.21 -8.33
C ASP A 251 -36.31 0.21 -9.83
N ARG A 252 -36.83 1.33 -10.34
CA ARG A 252 -37.07 1.51 -11.78
C ARG A 252 -35.76 1.49 -12.57
N PHE A 253 -34.75 2.21 -12.10
CA PHE A 253 -33.42 2.21 -12.72
C PHE A 253 -32.82 0.81 -12.77
N LEU A 254 -32.96 0.01 -11.71
CA LEU A 254 -32.52 -1.40 -11.71
C LEU A 254 -33.25 -2.24 -12.76
N ARG A 255 -34.57 -2.11 -12.87
CA ARG A 255 -35.35 -2.80 -13.91
C ARG A 255 -34.93 -2.38 -15.31
N HIS A 256 -34.58 -1.11 -15.49
CA HIS A 256 -34.09 -0.58 -16.76
C HIS A 256 -32.71 -1.16 -17.11
N LEU A 257 -31.77 -1.19 -16.16
CA LEU A 257 -30.47 -1.84 -16.33
C LEU A 257 -30.59 -3.33 -16.68
N ASP A 258 -31.52 -4.06 -16.04
CA ASP A 258 -31.82 -5.45 -16.39
C ASP A 258 -32.31 -5.60 -17.84
N SER A 259 -33.14 -4.66 -18.32
CA SER A 259 -33.64 -4.63 -19.70
C SER A 259 -32.51 -4.37 -20.70
N LEU A 260 -31.60 -3.45 -20.39
CA LEU A 260 -30.43 -3.14 -21.22
C LEU A 260 -29.45 -4.31 -21.30
N GLU A 261 -29.24 -5.03 -20.20
CA GLU A 261 -28.40 -6.25 -20.20
C GLU A 261 -29.04 -7.37 -21.02
N LYS A 262 -30.35 -7.62 -20.83
CA LYS A 262 -31.09 -8.63 -21.61
C LYS A 262 -31.12 -8.34 -23.11
N SER A 263 -31.18 -7.07 -23.48
CA SER A 263 -31.10 -6.62 -24.87
C SER A 263 -29.68 -6.51 -25.42
N LYS A 264 -28.66 -6.89 -24.62
CA LYS A 264 -27.22 -6.84 -24.96
C LYS A 264 -26.70 -5.44 -25.30
N LYS A 265 -27.39 -4.39 -24.89
CA LYS A 265 -26.92 -2.99 -25.00
C LYS A 265 -25.88 -2.65 -23.93
N LEU A 266 -25.88 -3.39 -22.83
CA LEU A 266 -24.96 -3.21 -21.71
C LEU A 266 -24.34 -4.57 -21.34
N SER A 267 -23.03 -4.64 -21.19
CA SER A 267 -22.38 -5.84 -20.65
C SER A 267 -22.56 -5.95 -19.13
N THR A 268 -22.42 -7.16 -18.59
CA THR A 268 -22.52 -7.39 -17.14
C THR A 268 -21.52 -6.55 -16.33
N ASN A 269 -20.32 -6.32 -16.86
CA ASN A 269 -19.30 -5.50 -16.17
C ASN A 269 -19.67 -4.01 -16.18
N GLU A 270 -20.19 -3.50 -17.30
CA GLU A 270 -20.65 -2.11 -17.40
C GLU A 270 -21.85 -1.86 -16.48
N ARG A 271 -22.79 -2.81 -16.40
CA ARG A 271 -23.91 -2.77 -15.45
C ARG A 271 -23.44 -2.60 -14.00
N VAL A 272 -22.46 -3.41 -13.59
CA VAL A 272 -21.89 -3.31 -12.24
C VAL A 272 -21.19 -1.96 -12.03
N ALA A 273 -20.46 -1.48 -13.04
CA ALA A 273 -19.81 -0.17 -12.97
C ALA A 273 -20.84 0.98 -12.79
N VAL A 274 -21.91 0.96 -13.57
CA VAL A 274 -23.00 1.94 -13.47
C VAL A 274 -23.68 1.87 -12.09
N LEU A 275 -23.97 0.66 -11.60
CA LEU A 275 -24.63 0.46 -10.30
C LEU A 275 -23.79 0.93 -9.11
N VAL A 276 -22.46 0.80 -9.21
CA VAL A 276 -21.52 1.19 -8.15
C VAL A 276 -21.16 2.69 -8.20
N SER A 277 -21.43 3.35 -9.31
CA SER A 277 -21.07 4.75 -9.50
C SER A 277 -21.83 5.69 -8.56
N ALA A 278 -21.08 6.52 -7.83
CA ALA A 278 -21.65 7.62 -7.06
C ALA A 278 -22.31 8.68 -7.97
N MET A 279 -21.93 8.73 -9.26
CA MET A 279 -22.53 9.62 -10.24
C MET A 279 -23.99 9.22 -10.54
N SER A 280 -24.30 7.92 -10.53
CA SER A 280 -25.65 7.42 -10.77
C SER A 280 -26.65 7.97 -9.75
N ASP A 281 -26.28 8.00 -8.47
CA ASP A 281 -27.14 8.59 -7.43
C ASP A 281 -27.46 10.05 -7.72
N ARG A 282 -26.42 10.83 -8.01
CA ARG A 282 -26.54 12.25 -8.25
C ARG A 282 -27.42 12.53 -9.46
N LEU A 283 -27.18 11.83 -10.57
CA LEU A 283 -27.94 12.03 -11.81
C LEU A 283 -29.40 11.59 -11.67
N LEU A 284 -29.66 10.48 -10.98
CA LEU A 284 -31.04 10.04 -10.71
C LEU A 284 -31.76 11.03 -9.80
N ARG A 285 -31.08 11.57 -8.79
CA ARG A 285 -31.67 12.61 -7.93
C ARG A 285 -31.87 13.94 -8.69
N GLU A 286 -30.96 14.30 -9.59
CA GLU A 286 -31.15 15.46 -10.49
C GLU A 286 -32.38 15.26 -11.39
N ALA A 287 -32.62 14.05 -11.89
CA ALA A 287 -33.83 13.71 -12.66
C ALA A 287 -35.10 13.81 -11.80
N GLU A 288 -35.08 13.31 -10.56
CA GLU A 288 -36.20 13.48 -9.61
C GLU A 288 -36.51 14.93 -9.24
N PHE A 289 -35.54 15.84 -9.35
CA PHE A 289 -35.80 17.26 -9.13
C PHE A 289 -36.35 17.97 -10.36
N ALA A 290 -36.16 17.39 -11.56
CA ALA A 290 -36.68 17.94 -12.80
C ALA A 290 -38.15 17.58 -13.02
N ASP A 291 -38.58 16.40 -12.55
CA ASP A 291 -39.95 15.92 -12.62
C ASP A 291 -40.67 16.00 -11.25
N ASP A 292 -41.93 16.41 -11.23
CA ASP A 292 -42.71 16.54 -9.98
C ASP A 292 -43.09 15.17 -9.36
N ASP A 293 -43.10 14.09 -10.15
CA ASP A 293 -43.33 12.71 -9.69
C ASP A 293 -42.15 11.80 -10.11
N PRO A 294 -41.50 11.09 -9.16
CA PRO A 294 -40.54 10.01 -9.45
C PRO A 294 -41.04 8.95 -10.46
N SER A 295 -42.35 8.81 -10.60
CA SER A 295 -42.98 7.90 -11.57
C SER A 295 -42.94 8.40 -13.02
N ASP A 296 -42.61 9.67 -13.26
CA ASP A 296 -42.58 10.29 -14.59
C ASP A 296 -41.22 10.16 -15.31
N ILE A 297 -40.14 9.82 -14.59
CA ILE A 297 -38.77 9.72 -15.15
C ILE A 297 -38.71 8.68 -16.27
N ASP A 298 -38.75 9.10 -17.54
CA ASP A 298 -38.90 8.19 -18.66
C ASP A 298 -37.66 7.32 -18.97
N ALA A 299 -37.83 6.33 -19.85
CA ALA A 299 -36.74 5.43 -20.22
C ALA A 299 -35.60 6.15 -20.96
N VAL A 300 -35.88 7.27 -21.62
CA VAL A 300 -34.89 8.07 -22.34
C VAL A 300 -33.94 8.74 -21.35
N THR A 301 -34.48 9.36 -20.30
CA THR A 301 -33.70 9.97 -19.22
C THR A 301 -32.83 8.91 -18.53
N LEU A 302 -33.36 7.71 -18.28
CA LEU A 302 -32.57 6.62 -17.71
C LEU A 302 -31.45 6.14 -18.65
N ASP A 303 -31.69 6.07 -19.97
CA ASP A 303 -30.66 5.76 -20.97
C ASP A 303 -29.56 6.83 -20.97
N GLU A 304 -29.92 8.11 -20.95
CA GLU A 304 -28.94 9.22 -20.88
C GLU A 304 -28.07 9.16 -19.62
N ILE A 305 -28.65 8.77 -18.48
CA ILE A 305 -27.90 8.58 -17.23
C ILE A 305 -26.89 7.42 -17.39
N VAL A 306 -27.32 6.29 -17.96
CA VAL A 306 -26.43 5.14 -18.22
C VAL A 306 -25.29 5.54 -19.15
N ASP A 307 -25.59 6.23 -20.24
CA ASP A 307 -24.61 6.68 -21.22
C ASP A 307 -23.62 7.66 -20.61
N ARG A 308 -24.09 8.62 -19.82
CA ARG A 308 -23.24 9.61 -19.15
C ARG A 308 -22.30 8.97 -18.13
N VAL A 309 -22.79 7.99 -17.36
CA VAL A 309 -21.97 7.25 -16.41
C VAL A 309 -20.94 6.38 -17.15
N THR A 310 -21.37 5.68 -18.21
CA THR A 310 -20.49 4.82 -19.02
C THR A 310 -19.40 5.65 -19.71
N ALA A 311 -19.74 6.81 -20.26
CA ALA A 311 -18.79 7.75 -20.85
C ALA A 311 -17.77 8.24 -19.80
N SER A 312 -18.22 8.60 -18.60
CA SER A 312 -17.32 8.99 -17.51
C SER A 312 -16.35 7.87 -17.13
N TYR A 313 -16.80 6.61 -17.08
CA TYR A 313 -15.90 5.47 -16.85
C TYR A 313 -14.92 5.26 -17.99
N ALA A 314 -15.35 5.41 -19.25
CA ALA A 314 -14.47 5.29 -20.40
C ALA A 314 -13.36 6.35 -20.36
N THR A 315 -13.70 7.61 -20.08
CA THR A 315 -12.72 8.70 -19.92
C THR A 315 -11.75 8.42 -18.78
N ASN A 316 -12.25 8.10 -17.58
CA ASN A 316 -11.42 7.78 -16.42
C ASN A 316 -10.50 6.56 -16.67
N ALA A 317 -10.98 5.55 -17.41
CA ALA A 317 -10.18 4.40 -17.78
C ALA A 317 -9.06 4.79 -18.76
N THR A 318 -9.36 5.62 -19.76
CA THR A 318 -8.33 6.11 -20.70
C THR A 318 -7.27 6.96 -20.01
N GLU A 319 -7.66 7.85 -19.10
CA GLU A 319 -6.74 8.66 -18.31
C GLU A 319 -5.82 7.79 -17.43
N ARG A 320 -6.39 6.78 -16.75
CA ARG A 320 -5.59 5.83 -15.96
C ARG A 320 -4.62 5.03 -16.82
N VAL A 321 -5.05 4.55 -17.99
CA VAL A 321 -4.17 3.84 -18.91
C VAL A 321 -3.05 4.74 -19.41
N GLN A 322 -3.34 6.01 -19.72
CA GLN A 322 -2.32 6.99 -20.11
C GLN A 322 -1.35 7.29 -18.96
N ALA A 323 -1.83 7.47 -17.74
CA ALA A 323 -1.00 7.68 -16.56
C ALA A 323 -0.06 6.49 -16.31
N ILE A 324 -0.60 5.26 -16.35
CA ILE A 324 0.19 4.04 -16.20
C ILE A 324 1.23 3.90 -17.32
N LYS A 325 0.85 4.17 -18.57
CA LYS A 325 1.80 4.17 -19.70
C LYS A 325 2.92 5.20 -19.49
N GLY A 326 2.58 6.42 -19.08
CA GLY A 326 3.56 7.45 -18.76
C GLY A 326 4.52 7.03 -17.64
N GLU A 327 4.02 6.41 -16.57
CA GLU A 327 4.87 5.85 -15.51
C GLU A 327 5.82 4.76 -16.03
N TYR A 328 5.34 3.88 -16.90
CA TYR A 328 6.18 2.84 -17.52
C TYR A 328 7.23 3.44 -18.46
N GLU A 329 6.88 4.45 -19.24
CA GLU A 329 7.81 5.16 -20.12
C GLU A 329 8.92 5.86 -19.33
N VAL A 330 8.57 6.52 -18.21
CA VAL A 330 9.56 7.12 -17.29
C VAL A 330 10.48 6.04 -16.71
N LYS A 331 9.93 4.94 -16.20
CA LYS A 331 10.73 3.81 -15.67
C LYS A 331 11.64 3.19 -16.74
N LEU A 332 11.17 3.09 -17.98
CA LEU A 332 11.95 2.56 -19.09
C LEU A 332 13.11 3.50 -19.43
N ALA A 333 12.85 4.81 -19.51
CA ALA A 333 13.88 5.82 -19.74
C ALA A 333 14.92 5.86 -18.62
N GLU A 334 14.51 5.71 -17.35
CA GLU A 334 15.42 5.58 -16.21
C GLU A 334 16.31 4.33 -16.32
N LEU A 335 15.73 3.19 -16.69
CA LEU A 335 16.49 1.94 -16.89
C LEU A 335 17.47 2.05 -18.07
N GLU A 336 17.08 2.70 -19.16
CA GLU A 336 17.96 2.95 -20.31
C GLU A 336 19.10 3.90 -19.95
N ALA A 337 18.81 4.99 -19.23
CA ALA A 337 19.83 5.91 -18.74
C ALA A 337 20.80 5.22 -17.77
N GLN A 338 20.30 4.35 -16.89
CA GLN A 338 21.15 3.54 -16.00
C GLN A 338 22.05 2.59 -16.77
N LYS A 339 21.53 1.93 -17.82
CA LYS A 339 22.32 1.05 -18.68
C LYS A 339 23.40 1.84 -19.44
N LEU A 340 23.05 2.98 -20.01
CA LEU A 340 24.00 3.83 -20.74
C LEU A 340 25.10 4.35 -19.80
N ALA A 341 24.73 4.82 -18.61
CA ALA A 341 25.71 5.24 -17.60
C ALA A 341 26.58 4.07 -17.11
N ALA A 342 26.05 2.84 -17.06
CA ALA A 342 26.84 1.66 -16.72
C ALA A 342 27.82 1.29 -17.84
N THR A 343 27.41 1.36 -19.11
CA THR A 343 28.31 1.14 -20.25
C THR A 343 29.39 2.20 -20.34
N GLU A 344 29.05 3.49 -20.17
CA GLU A 344 30.05 4.57 -20.16
C GLU A 344 31.06 4.42 -19.02
N ARG A 345 30.62 3.98 -17.84
CA ARG A 345 31.52 3.67 -16.71
C ARG A 345 32.42 2.48 -17.01
N ALA A 346 31.90 1.45 -17.68
CA ALA A 346 32.69 0.30 -18.10
C ALA A 346 33.76 0.72 -19.13
N ASP A 347 33.37 1.48 -20.16
CA ASP A 347 34.29 1.98 -21.19
C ASP A 347 35.37 2.91 -20.59
N ALA A 348 34.99 3.77 -19.63
CA ALA A 348 35.94 4.64 -18.93
C ALA A 348 36.91 3.82 -18.03
N ALA A 349 36.41 2.78 -17.38
CA ALA A 349 37.23 1.86 -16.58
C ALA A 349 38.22 1.07 -17.47
N GLU A 350 37.78 0.59 -18.64
CA GLU A 350 38.66 -0.06 -19.61
C GLU A 350 39.71 0.91 -20.17
N GLY A 351 39.30 2.14 -20.52
CA GLY A 351 40.21 3.17 -21.02
C GLY A 351 41.28 3.59 -20.01
N THR A 352 40.93 3.66 -18.72
CA THR A 352 41.89 3.94 -17.63
C THR A 352 42.81 2.76 -17.37
N ALA A 353 42.29 1.54 -17.32
CA ALA A 353 43.07 0.31 -17.17
C ALA A 353 44.08 0.12 -18.33
N ALA A 354 43.67 0.39 -19.58
CA ALA A 354 44.55 0.32 -20.74
C ALA A 354 45.69 1.35 -20.68
N LYS A 355 45.41 2.58 -20.25
CA LYS A 355 46.42 3.62 -20.04
C LYS A 355 47.41 3.24 -18.94
N GLU A 356 46.93 2.68 -17.83
CA GLU A 356 47.79 2.19 -16.75
C GLU A 356 48.68 1.02 -17.20
N ALA A 357 48.12 0.05 -17.91
CA ALA A 357 48.87 -1.08 -18.46
C ALA A 357 50.00 -0.59 -19.39
N ARG A 358 49.70 0.37 -20.27
CA ARG A 358 50.70 0.98 -21.16
C ARG A 358 51.79 1.73 -20.38
N ARG A 359 51.43 2.46 -19.32
CA ARG A 359 52.40 3.16 -18.45
C ARG A 359 53.31 2.16 -17.73
N ARG A 360 52.75 1.04 -17.22
CA ARG A 360 53.54 -0.03 -16.58
C ARG A 360 54.52 -0.67 -17.56
N ALA A 361 54.08 -0.96 -18.79
CA ALA A 361 54.96 -1.51 -19.84
C ALA A 361 56.14 -0.57 -20.17
N LEU A 362 55.88 0.74 -20.31
CA LEU A 362 56.93 1.74 -20.56
C LEU A 362 57.93 1.86 -19.40
N VAL A 363 57.45 1.81 -18.14
CA VAL A 363 58.31 1.85 -16.95
C VAL A 363 59.20 0.61 -16.86
N ILE A 364 58.64 -0.58 -17.16
CA ILE A 364 59.39 -1.83 -17.20
C ILE A 364 60.48 -1.76 -18.28
N GLU A 365 60.15 -1.26 -19.47
CA GLU A 365 61.12 -1.12 -20.56
C GLU A 365 62.24 -0.12 -20.21
N GLY A 366 61.89 1.02 -19.59
CA GLY A 366 62.86 2.00 -19.12
C GLY A 366 63.82 1.42 -18.07
N ARG A 367 63.30 0.72 -17.07
CA ARG A 367 64.12 0.06 -16.02
C ARG A 367 65.02 -1.03 -16.60
N ALA A 368 64.49 -1.88 -17.48
CA ALA A 368 65.25 -2.95 -18.14
C ALA A 368 66.45 -2.40 -18.93
N ARG A 369 66.26 -1.34 -19.73
CA ARG A 369 67.35 -0.68 -20.47
C ARG A 369 68.40 -0.08 -19.55
N THR A 370 67.97 0.57 -18.47
CA THR A 370 68.89 1.22 -17.52
C THR A 370 69.77 0.19 -16.79
N TRP A 371 69.17 -0.93 -16.38
CA TRP A 371 69.89 -2.02 -15.70
C TRP A 371 70.81 -2.77 -16.66
N ALA A 372 70.36 -3.07 -17.88
CA ALA A 372 71.18 -3.69 -18.91
C ALA A 372 72.43 -2.86 -19.24
N ARG A 373 72.27 -1.53 -19.38
CA ARG A 373 73.38 -0.62 -19.65
C ARG A 373 74.39 -0.58 -18.52
N ARG A 374 73.95 -0.48 -17.26
CA ARG A 374 74.85 -0.50 -16.09
C ARG A 374 75.63 -1.81 -16.00
N MET A 375 74.95 -2.95 -16.16
CA MET A 375 75.59 -4.26 -16.11
C MET A 375 76.62 -4.43 -17.24
N ALA A 376 76.24 -4.05 -18.47
CA ALA A 376 77.14 -4.12 -19.63
C ALA A 376 78.38 -3.23 -19.45
N GLN A 377 78.21 -2.02 -18.91
CA GLN A 377 79.32 -1.12 -18.60
C GLN A 377 80.24 -1.68 -17.51
N SER A 378 79.69 -2.27 -16.45
CA SER A 378 80.48 -2.90 -15.39
C SER A 378 81.33 -4.04 -15.92
N VAL A 379 80.74 -4.96 -16.69
CA VAL A 379 81.49 -6.08 -17.30
C VAL A 379 82.55 -5.57 -18.26
N ARG A 380 82.25 -4.53 -19.06
CA ARG A 380 83.22 -3.89 -19.95
C ARG A 380 84.41 -3.35 -19.17
N TRP A 381 84.17 -2.61 -18.08
CA TRP A 381 85.25 -2.08 -17.24
C TRP A 381 86.09 -3.18 -16.59
N ILE A 382 85.47 -4.28 -16.14
CA ILE A 382 86.20 -5.44 -15.60
C ILE A 382 87.16 -6.00 -16.67
N VAL A 383 86.67 -6.25 -17.88
CA VAL A 383 87.50 -6.78 -18.98
C VAL A 383 88.64 -5.81 -19.32
N ILE A 384 88.38 -4.51 -19.37
CA ILE A 384 89.42 -3.49 -19.61
C ILE A 384 90.48 -3.50 -18.51
N ILE A 385 90.07 -3.57 -17.24
CA ILE A 385 91.00 -3.64 -16.10
C ILE A 385 91.91 -4.86 -16.22
N PHE A 386 91.37 -6.03 -16.54
CA PHE A 386 92.16 -7.24 -16.73
C PHE A 386 93.13 -7.13 -17.92
N LEU A 387 92.70 -6.56 -19.04
CA LEU A 387 93.56 -6.35 -20.21
C LEU A 387 94.71 -5.38 -19.91
N VAL A 388 94.42 -4.27 -19.23
CA VAL A 388 95.43 -3.28 -18.84
C VAL A 388 96.41 -3.87 -17.81
N ALA A 389 95.90 -4.61 -16.81
CA ALA A 389 96.75 -5.29 -15.84
C ALA A 389 97.65 -6.36 -16.49
N GLY A 390 97.11 -7.12 -17.44
CA GLY A 390 97.88 -8.10 -18.23
C GLY A 390 98.95 -7.46 -19.09
N ALA A 391 98.62 -6.36 -19.78
CA ALA A 391 99.58 -5.58 -20.56
C ALA A 391 100.70 -5.01 -19.66
N LEU A 392 100.35 -4.47 -18.50
CA LEU A 392 101.32 -3.93 -17.53
C LEU A 392 102.22 -5.04 -16.97
N ALA A 393 101.67 -6.20 -16.63
CA ALA A 393 102.44 -7.36 -16.19
C ALA A 393 103.45 -7.82 -17.25
N LEU A 394 103.02 -7.87 -18.52
CA LEU A 394 103.89 -8.21 -19.66
C LEU A 394 105.07 -7.23 -19.78
N ILE A 395 104.80 -5.93 -19.62
CA ILE A 395 105.82 -4.89 -19.67
C ILE A 395 106.78 -5.02 -18.48
N THR A 396 106.29 -5.27 -17.27
CA THR A 396 107.14 -5.39 -16.07
C THR A 396 107.94 -6.69 -15.96
N GLY A 397 107.46 -7.77 -16.60
CA GLY A 397 108.08 -9.10 -16.52
C GLY A 397 109.25 -9.32 -17.47
N HIS A 398 109.51 -8.40 -18.41
CA HIS A 398 110.63 -8.52 -19.34
C HIS A 398 111.92 -7.95 -18.73
N PRO A 399 113.02 -8.74 -18.65
CA PRO A 399 114.30 -8.25 -18.17
C PRO A 399 114.94 -7.37 -19.25
N PHE A 400 114.67 -6.07 -19.21
CA PHE A 400 115.34 -5.13 -20.11
C PHE A 400 116.81 -4.97 -19.68
N HIS A 401 117.75 -5.37 -20.54
CA HIS A 401 119.18 -5.17 -20.31
C HIS A 401 119.53 -3.68 -20.24
N SER A 402 120.42 -3.29 -19.32
CA SER A 402 120.84 -1.90 -19.14
C SER A 402 121.77 -1.42 -20.27
N GLY A 403 121.21 -0.63 -21.19
CA GLY A 403 121.92 0.01 -22.31
C GLY A 403 120.92 0.70 -23.27
N TRP A 404 121.40 1.58 -24.17
CA TRP A 404 120.53 2.32 -25.09
C TRP A 404 119.70 1.40 -26.01
N VAL A 405 120.24 0.25 -26.40
CA VAL A 405 119.54 -0.78 -27.18
C VAL A 405 118.35 -1.36 -26.41
N GLY A 406 118.48 -1.55 -25.10
CA GLY A 406 117.40 -2.03 -24.23
C GLY A 406 116.23 -1.04 -24.13
N ILE A 407 116.53 0.26 -24.12
CA ILE A 407 115.50 1.32 -24.11
C ILE A 407 114.72 1.33 -25.44
N VAL A 408 115.41 1.21 -26.57
CA VAL A 408 114.77 1.18 -27.90
C VAL A 408 113.87 -0.05 -28.05
N ILE A 409 114.34 -1.22 -27.61
CA ILE A 409 113.54 -2.47 -27.64
C ILE A 409 112.35 -2.36 -26.68
N GLY A 410 112.54 -1.83 -25.47
CA GLY A 410 111.46 -1.61 -24.51
C GLY A 410 110.39 -0.65 -25.03
N LEU A 411 110.79 0.43 -25.70
CA LEU A 411 109.88 1.36 -26.35
C LEU A 411 109.11 0.68 -27.49
N ALA A 412 109.79 -0.11 -28.33
CA ALA A 412 109.16 -0.85 -29.43
C ALA A 412 108.13 -1.88 -28.92
N VAL A 413 108.44 -2.61 -27.85
CA VAL A 413 107.51 -3.55 -27.20
C VAL A 413 106.33 -2.81 -26.59
N ALA A 414 106.57 -1.69 -25.89
CA ALA A 414 105.50 -0.88 -25.33
C ALA A 414 104.55 -0.35 -26.42
N VAL A 415 105.10 0.17 -27.53
CA VAL A 415 104.31 0.64 -28.68
C VAL A 415 103.50 -0.51 -29.28
N PHE A 416 104.11 -1.68 -29.50
CA PHE A 416 103.42 -2.85 -30.03
C PHE A 416 102.26 -3.31 -29.13
N VAL A 417 102.52 -3.44 -27.81
CA VAL A 417 101.50 -3.82 -26.82
C VAL A 417 100.37 -2.78 -26.77
N THR A 418 100.69 -1.47 -26.88
CA THR A 418 99.64 -0.43 -26.90
C THR A 418 98.77 -0.48 -28.15
N LEU A 419 99.35 -0.75 -29.33
CA LEU A 419 98.60 -0.85 -30.59
C LEU A 419 97.68 -2.07 -30.59
N GLU A 420 98.17 -3.23 -30.13
CA GLU A 420 97.36 -4.44 -29.92
C GLU A 420 96.21 -4.18 -28.93
N LEU A 421 96.50 -3.51 -27.81
CA LEU A 421 95.50 -3.17 -26.80
C LEU A 421 94.40 -2.27 -27.36
N VAL A 422 94.73 -1.28 -28.19
CA VAL A 422 93.74 -0.40 -28.84
C VAL A 422 92.83 -1.19 -29.78
N GLY A 423 93.38 -2.16 -30.54
CA GLY A 423 92.61 -3.05 -31.39
C GLY A 423 91.60 -3.90 -30.59
N ILE A 424 92.07 -4.51 -29.50
CA ILE A 424 91.23 -5.34 -28.61
C ILE A 424 90.15 -4.48 -27.92
N LEU A 425 90.50 -3.27 -27.47
CA LEU A 425 89.55 -2.34 -26.85
C LEU A 425 88.40 -1.97 -27.78
N ARG A 426 88.67 -1.83 -29.10
CA ARG A 426 87.62 -1.58 -30.10
C ARG A 426 86.66 -2.78 -30.18
N HIS A 427 87.19 -3.99 -30.22
CA HIS A 427 86.36 -5.21 -30.26
C HIS A 427 85.55 -5.44 -28.98
N VAL A 428 86.12 -5.11 -27.81
CA VAL A 428 85.41 -5.13 -26.52
C VAL A 428 84.25 -4.14 -26.49
N SER A 429 84.38 -3.00 -27.18
CA SER A 429 83.30 -2.01 -27.29
C SER A 429 82.12 -2.51 -28.15
N GLU A 430 82.41 -3.16 -29.28
CA GLU A 430 81.41 -3.79 -30.16
C GLU A 430 80.69 -4.94 -29.46
N TRP A 431 81.44 -5.77 -28.73
CA TRP A 431 80.89 -6.86 -27.92
C TRP A 431 79.99 -6.35 -26.78
N GLY A 432 80.37 -5.24 -26.14
CA GLY A 432 79.55 -4.60 -25.11
C GLY A 432 78.17 -4.17 -25.60
N ALA A 433 78.08 -3.64 -26.83
CA ALA A 433 76.80 -3.25 -27.44
C ALA A 433 75.90 -4.47 -27.75
N LEU A 434 76.48 -5.55 -28.25
CA LEU A 434 75.77 -6.82 -28.47
C LEU A 434 75.26 -7.43 -27.16
N MET A 435 76.05 -7.32 -26.10
CA MET A 435 75.67 -7.82 -24.77
C MET A 435 74.57 -6.95 -24.14
N GLU A 436 74.59 -5.63 -24.29
CA GLU A 436 73.52 -4.73 -23.86
C GLU A 436 72.18 -5.10 -24.51
N ALA A 437 72.18 -5.40 -25.82
CA ALA A 437 70.98 -5.84 -26.54
C ALA A 437 70.42 -7.18 -26.02
N ARG A 438 71.30 -8.16 -25.75
CA ARG A 438 70.89 -9.47 -25.21
C ARG A 438 70.37 -9.36 -23.76
N LEU A 439 71.05 -8.58 -22.93
CA LEU A 439 70.66 -8.35 -21.53
C LEU A 439 69.34 -7.58 -21.44
N THR A 440 69.11 -6.59 -22.32
CA THR A 440 67.85 -5.85 -22.37
C THR A 440 66.66 -6.77 -22.64
N ARG A 441 66.82 -7.76 -23.54
CA ARG A 441 65.78 -8.76 -23.82
C ARG A 441 65.54 -9.65 -22.59
N ARG A 442 66.58 -10.19 -21.97
CA ARG A 442 66.44 -11.03 -20.77
C ARG A 442 65.84 -10.29 -19.57
N PHE A 443 66.23 -9.04 -19.32
CA PHE A 443 65.67 -8.25 -18.22
C PHE A 443 64.23 -7.83 -18.47
N ARG A 444 63.84 -7.60 -19.74
CA ARG A 444 62.45 -7.39 -20.12
C ARG A 444 61.60 -8.61 -19.79
N ASP A 445 62.06 -9.80 -20.19
CA ASP A 445 61.32 -11.05 -19.96
C ASP A 445 61.23 -11.34 -18.44
N TRP A 446 62.33 -11.20 -17.70
CA TRP A 446 62.36 -11.41 -16.25
C TRP A 446 61.47 -10.44 -15.44
N LEU A 447 61.48 -9.14 -15.80
CA LEU A 447 60.61 -8.15 -15.16
C LEU A 447 59.14 -8.31 -15.60
N GLY A 448 58.91 -8.85 -16.80
CA GLY A 448 57.58 -9.22 -17.29
C GLY A 448 56.97 -10.39 -16.53
N ASP A 449 57.76 -11.46 -16.32
CA ASP A 449 57.33 -12.66 -15.60
C ASP A 449 57.13 -12.39 -14.10
N GLY A 450 58.01 -11.59 -13.48
CA GLY A 450 57.88 -11.19 -12.08
C GLY A 450 56.62 -10.36 -11.78
N ALA A 451 56.05 -9.69 -12.80
CA ALA A 451 54.80 -8.93 -12.66
C ALA A 451 53.55 -9.82 -12.73
N GLN A 452 53.60 -11.01 -13.33
CA GLN A 452 52.47 -11.94 -13.38
C GLN A 452 52.30 -12.73 -12.07
N VAL A 453 53.37 -12.96 -11.31
CA VAL A 453 53.32 -13.75 -10.06
C VAL A 453 52.67 -12.97 -8.89
N GLY A 454 52.49 -11.65 -9.01
CA GLY A 454 51.86 -10.80 -7.99
C GLY A 454 50.33 -10.72 -8.01
N GLN A 455 49.65 -11.31 -9.01
CA GLN A 455 48.18 -11.33 -9.08
C GLN A 455 47.61 -12.64 -8.53
N GLY A 456 47.74 -12.83 -7.21
CA GLY A 456 47.00 -13.84 -6.47
C GLY A 456 45.53 -13.43 -6.30
N THR A 457 44.65 -14.14 -7.01
CA THR A 457 43.27 -14.52 -6.65
C THR A 457 42.40 -13.53 -5.84
N PRO A 458 41.27 -13.03 -6.41
CA PRO A 458 40.22 -12.45 -5.59
C PRO A 458 39.48 -13.58 -4.84
N ARG A 459 39.50 -13.48 -3.51
CA ARG A 459 38.69 -14.29 -2.60
C ARG A 459 37.22 -13.97 -2.85
N ALA A 460 36.47 -14.94 -3.36
CA ALA A 460 35.01 -14.91 -3.34
C ALA A 460 34.52 -14.84 -1.89
N GLN A 461 33.81 -13.76 -1.53
CA GLN A 461 33.00 -13.71 -0.32
C GLN A 461 31.55 -14.04 -0.70
N ARG A 462 31.00 -15.01 0.05
CA ARG A 462 29.57 -15.30 0.17
C ARG A 462 28.84 -14.18 0.89
#